data_AF-A0A419R520-F1
#
_entry.id   AF-A0A419R520-F1
#
_cell.length_a   1.000
_cell.length_b   1.000
_cell.length_c   1.000
_cell.angle_alpha   90.00
_cell.angle_beta   90.00
_cell.angle_gamma   90.00
#
_symmetry.space_group_name_H-M   'P 1'
#
loop_
_entity.id
_entity.type
_entity.pdbx_description
1 polymer ?
#
loop_
_entity_poly.entity_id
_entity_poly.type
_entity_poly.pdbx_seq_one_letter_code
_entity_poly.pdbx_strand_id
1 'polypeptide(L)'
;MEVKRPRIREIVWLAGILAALVFGYALYHELYVGASRFPFAQETILVFLGAVATIFLTAMLLNRQTELELSKEARVHLFDQKNSVYMAAIEKVAEIAAKRDPDPDLIDELRVIGHKLAVIASPEVIKSFQSVLDRLLRGLNDGNLTNADAEEVMHAVAELTLGMRSDMLDEIGSAKNDTAQELIRRNSRQMERLDDLDEA
;
A
#
# COMPACT_ATOMS: atom_id res chain seq x y z
N MET A 1 4.62 -34.93 -5.76
CA MET A 1 4.45 -34.28 -4.45
C MET A 1 5.79 -34.34 -3.73
N GLU A 2 6.61 -33.30 -3.88
CA GLU A 2 7.90 -33.24 -3.18
C GLU A 2 7.68 -32.81 -1.74
N VAL A 3 7.96 -33.72 -0.80
CA VAL A 3 8.02 -33.40 0.62
C VAL A 3 9.29 -32.59 0.85
N LYS A 4 9.13 -31.26 0.93
CA LYS A 4 10.20 -30.31 1.26
C LYS A 4 10.79 -30.72 2.61
N ARG A 5 12.03 -31.24 2.65
CA ARG A 5 12.70 -31.63 3.89
C ARG A 5 12.71 -30.44 4.86
N PRO A 6 12.16 -30.57 6.07
CA PRO A 6 12.17 -29.49 7.05
C PRO A 6 13.62 -29.14 7.39
N ARG A 7 13.92 -27.84 7.49
CA ARG A 7 15.27 -27.39 7.85
C ARG A 7 15.55 -27.89 9.27
N ILE A 8 16.77 -28.35 9.56
CA ILE A 8 17.15 -28.91 10.88
C ILE A 8 16.70 -28.02 12.06
N ARG A 9 16.74 -26.70 11.87
CA ARG A 9 16.23 -25.70 12.83
C ARG A 9 14.74 -25.88 13.15
N GLU A 10 13.89 -26.14 12.16
CA GLU A 10 12.45 -26.37 12.34
C GLU A 10 12.20 -27.65 13.13
N ILE A 11 12.98 -28.71 12.88
CA ILE A 11 12.90 -29.97 13.63
C ILE A 11 13.26 -29.74 15.10
N VAL A 12 14.34 -29.00 15.38
CA VAL A 12 14.76 -28.67 16.74
C VAL A 12 13.71 -27.84 17.47
N TRP A 13 13.11 -26.84 16.79
CA TRP A 13 12.02 -26.05 17.36
C TRP A 13 10.78 -26.90 17.67
N LEU A 14 10.35 -27.75 16.73
CA LEU A 14 9.22 -28.64 16.92
C LEU A 14 9.46 -29.64 18.06
N ALA A 15 10.66 -30.22 18.14
CA ALA A 15 11.05 -31.10 19.23
C ALA A 15 11.05 -30.38 20.58
N GLY A 16 11.52 -29.12 20.63
CA GLY A 16 11.47 -28.29 21.83
C GLY A 16 10.05 -27.99 22.29
N ILE A 17 9.15 -27.63 21.37
CA ILE A 17 7.72 -27.40 21.67
C ILE A 17 7.08 -28.69 22.21
N LEU A 18 7.34 -29.83 21.55
CA LEU A 18 6.83 -31.13 21.99
C LEU A 18 7.31 -31.49 23.40
N ALA A 19 8.61 -31.31 23.69
CA ALA A 19 9.18 -31.57 25.01
C ALA A 19 8.56 -30.66 26.08
N ALA A 20 8.36 -29.38 25.78
CA ALA A 20 7.71 -28.44 26.69
C ALA A 20 6.25 -28.83 26.99
N LEU A 21 5.49 -29.27 25.97
CA LEU A 21 4.12 -29.75 26.13
C LEU A 21 4.05 -31.01 27.00
N VAL A 22 4.93 -31.99 26.74
CA VAL A 22 5.00 -33.23 27.52
C VAL A 22 5.36 -32.93 28.97
N PHE A 23 6.36 -32.08 29.20
CA PHE A 23 6.77 -31.67 30.54
C PHE A 23 5.67 -30.91 31.28
N GLY A 24 5.02 -29.95 30.61
CA GLY A 24 3.90 -29.19 31.18
C GLY A 24 2.73 -30.10 31.57
N TYR A 25 2.37 -31.07 30.72
CA TYR A 25 1.34 -32.06 31.03
C TYR A 25 1.73 -32.95 32.21
N ALA A 26 2.96 -33.45 32.25
CA ALA A 26 3.45 -34.29 33.36
C ALA A 26 3.42 -33.54 34.70
N LEU A 27 3.86 -32.27 34.71
CA LEU A 27 3.80 -31.43 35.91
C LEU A 27 2.36 -31.17 36.36
N TYR A 28 1.46 -30.86 35.42
CA TYR A 28 0.03 -30.72 35.71
C TYR A 28 -0.56 -32.01 36.29
N HIS A 29 -0.25 -33.17 35.69
CA HIS A 29 -0.74 -34.47 36.13
C HIS A 29 -0.29 -34.77 37.56
N GLU A 30 0.99 -34.58 37.87
CA GLU A 30 1.55 -34.81 39.22
C GLU A 30 0.88 -33.91 40.26
N LEU A 31 0.72 -32.62 39.95
CA LEU A 31 0.08 -31.66 40.86
C LEU A 31 -1.41 -31.98 41.07
N TYR A 32 -2.12 -32.33 39.99
CA TYR A 32 -3.56 -32.59 40.04
C TYR A 32 -3.90 -33.94 40.71
N VAL A 33 -3.17 -35.00 40.38
CA VAL A 33 -3.36 -36.33 40.97
C VAL A 33 -2.79 -36.39 42.38
N GLY A 34 -1.66 -35.72 42.65
CA GLY A 34 -1.11 -35.57 44.00
C GLY A 34 -2.06 -34.83 44.95
N ALA A 35 -2.83 -33.87 44.44
CA ALA A 35 -3.88 -33.16 45.17
C ALA A 35 -5.20 -33.94 45.31
N SER A 36 -5.33 -35.15 44.76
CA SER A 36 -6.59 -35.93 44.76
C SER A 36 -7.19 -36.21 46.14
N ARG A 37 -6.36 -36.25 47.20
CA ARG A 37 -6.83 -36.43 48.58
C ARG A 37 -7.45 -35.17 49.17
N PHE A 38 -7.28 -34.02 48.52
CA PHE A 38 -7.73 -32.70 48.97
C PHE A 38 -8.54 -32.00 47.87
N PRO A 39 -9.89 -32.15 47.85
CA PRO A 39 -10.75 -31.59 46.80
C PRO A 39 -10.54 -30.09 46.58
N PHE A 40 -10.36 -29.33 47.67
CA PHE A 40 -10.09 -27.88 47.63
C PHE A 40 -8.81 -27.51 46.86
N ALA A 41 -7.75 -28.34 46.99
CA ALA A 41 -6.49 -28.09 46.29
C ALA A 41 -6.63 -28.31 44.78
N GLN A 42 -7.39 -29.33 44.35
CA GLN A 42 -7.67 -29.58 42.94
C GLN A 42 -8.47 -28.44 42.30
N GLU A 43 -9.51 -27.96 42.99
CA GLU A 43 -10.31 -26.82 42.53
C GLU A 43 -9.44 -25.57 42.38
N THR A 44 -8.58 -25.28 43.36
CA THR A 44 -7.66 -24.14 43.31
C THR A 44 -6.70 -24.22 42.13
N ILE A 45 -6.15 -25.41 41.84
CA ILE A 45 -5.27 -25.65 40.68
C ILE A 45 -6.01 -25.39 39.37
N LEU A 46 -7.26 -25.86 39.25
CA LEU A 46 -8.07 -25.64 38.05
C LEU A 46 -8.43 -24.17 37.84
N VAL A 47 -8.81 -23.46 38.92
CA VAL A 47 -9.07 -22.02 38.87
C VAL A 47 -7.82 -21.25 38.45
N PHE A 48 -6.68 -21.58 39.04
CA PHE A 48 -5.40 -20.95 38.68
C PHE A 48 -5.03 -21.22 37.22
N LEU A 49 -5.16 -22.46 36.75
CA LEU A 49 -4.88 -22.81 35.36
C LEU A 49 -5.83 -22.08 34.39
N GLY A 50 -7.12 -22.01 34.74
CA GLY A 50 -8.12 -21.24 33.99
C GLY A 50 -7.78 -19.76 33.93
N ALA A 51 -7.34 -19.17 35.05
CA ALA A 51 -6.92 -17.77 35.11
C ALA A 51 -5.68 -17.52 34.25
N VAL A 52 -4.65 -18.37 34.35
CA VAL A 52 -3.43 -18.29 33.53
C VAL A 52 -3.76 -18.42 32.04
N ALA A 53 -4.59 -19.40 31.67
CA ALA A 53 -5.02 -19.59 30.29
C ALA A 53 -5.80 -18.37 29.76
N THR A 54 -6.68 -17.78 30.58
CA THR A 54 -7.46 -16.59 30.23
C THR A 54 -6.55 -15.37 30.03
N ILE A 55 -5.60 -15.14 30.92
CA ILE A 55 -4.62 -14.05 30.81
C ILE A 55 -3.77 -14.24 29.55
N PHE A 56 -3.27 -15.46 29.31
CA PHE A 56 -2.47 -15.78 28.13
C PHE A 56 -3.25 -15.54 26.84
N LEU A 57 -4.50 -16.03 26.76
CA LEU A 57 -5.34 -15.87 25.58
C LEU A 57 -5.66 -14.39 25.34
N THR A 58 -6.00 -13.65 26.39
CA THR A 58 -6.27 -12.21 26.28
C THR A 58 -5.02 -11.44 25.82
N ALA A 59 -3.85 -11.75 26.38
CA ALA A 59 -2.59 -11.13 25.96
C ALA A 59 -2.27 -11.44 24.48
N MET A 60 -2.50 -12.68 24.04
CA MET A 60 -2.30 -13.09 22.66
C MET A 60 -3.27 -12.34 21.71
N LEU A 61 -4.54 -12.25 22.08
CA LEU A 61 -5.55 -11.51 21.30
C LEU A 61 -5.21 -10.03 21.21
N LEU A 62 -4.83 -9.40 22.33
CA LEU A 62 -4.49 -7.98 22.36
C LEU A 62 -3.27 -7.69 21.49
N ASN A 63 -2.20 -8.47 21.61
CA ASN A 63 -1.01 -8.33 20.77
C ASN A 63 -1.36 -8.45 19.29
N ARG A 64 -2.20 -9.43 18.93
CA ARG A 64 -2.59 -9.63 17.54
C ARG A 64 -3.44 -8.49 17.00
N GLN A 65 -4.34 -7.94 17.83
CA GLN A 65 -5.12 -6.76 17.47
C GLN A 65 -4.23 -5.54 17.28
N THR A 66 -3.33 -5.25 18.23
CA THR A 66 -2.40 -4.12 18.13
C THR A 66 -1.50 -4.23 16.89
N GLU A 67 -0.97 -5.41 16.57
CA GLU A 67 -0.18 -5.61 15.35
C GLU A 67 -0.99 -5.32 14.09
N LEU A 68 -2.24 -5.78 14.04
CA LEU A 68 -3.13 -5.53 12.91
C LEU A 68 -3.48 -4.05 12.79
N GLU A 69 -3.78 -3.37 13.90
CA GLU A 69 -4.07 -1.94 13.92
C GLU A 69 -2.87 -1.11 13.45
N LEU A 70 -1.67 -1.37 13.98
CA LEU A 70 -0.45 -0.70 13.54
C LEU A 70 -0.19 -0.93 12.04
N SER A 71 -0.37 -2.16 11.57
CA SER A 71 -0.20 -2.46 10.14
C SER A 71 -1.23 -1.73 9.26
N LYS A 72 -2.45 -1.55 9.77
CA LYS A 72 -3.52 -0.83 9.09
C LYS A 72 -3.23 0.66 9.06
N GLU A 73 -2.83 1.26 10.18
CA GLU A 73 -2.45 2.67 10.26
C GLU A 73 -1.28 2.99 9.32
N ALA A 74 -0.23 2.17 9.33
CA ALA A 74 0.91 2.32 8.43
C ALA A 74 0.49 2.26 6.95
N ARG A 75 -0.43 1.34 6.59
CA ARG A 75 -0.97 1.23 5.24
C ARG A 75 -1.79 2.46 4.84
N VAL A 76 -2.67 2.95 5.72
CA VAL A 76 -3.47 4.16 5.46
C VAL A 76 -2.56 5.36 5.26
N HIS A 77 -1.55 5.52 6.11
CA HIS A 77 -0.60 6.63 5.99
C HIS A 77 0.21 6.56 4.69
N LEU A 78 0.68 5.37 4.29
CA LEU A 78 1.37 5.20 3.01
C LEU A 78 0.44 5.53 1.83
N PHE A 79 -0.81 5.07 1.89
CA PHE A 79 -1.83 5.35 0.88
C PHE A 79 -2.08 6.86 0.74
N ASP A 80 -2.21 7.58 1.85
CA ASP A 80 -2.40 9.03 1.86
C ASP A 80 -1.19 9.77 1.27
N GLN A 81 0.03 9.35 1.64
CA GLN A 81 1.26 9.90 1.06
C GLN A 81 1.34 9.67 -0.45
N LYS A 82 0.99 8.46 -0.90
CA LYS A 82 0.95 8.08 -2.31
C LYS A 82 -0.05 8.93 -3.09
N ASN A 83 -1.27 9.04 -2.58
CA ASN A 83 -2.30 9.90 -3.16
C ASN A 83 -1.86 11.37 -3.22
N SER A 84 -1.23 11.89 -2.17
CA SER A 84 -0.75 13.28 -2.14
C SER A 84 0.28 13.56 -3.23
N VAL A 85 1.25 12.66 -3.44
CA VAL A 85 2.25 12.82 -4.51
C VAL A 85 1.62 12.64 -5.89
N TYR A 86 0.62 11.76 -6.03
CA TYR A 86 -0.10 11.55 -7.29
C TYR A 86 -0.86 12.81 -7.71
N MET A 87 -1.59 13.42 -6.77
CA MET A 87 -2.29 14.68 -7.02
C MET A 87 -1.31 15.80 -7.35
N ALA A 88 -0.21 15.92 -6.59
CA ALA A 88 0.82 16.93 -6.88
C ALA A 88 1.42 16.78 -8.29
N ALA A 89 1.61 15.55 -8.77
CA ALA A 89 2.08 15.30 -10.13
C ALA A 89 1.07 15.77 -11.19
N ILE A 90 -0.20 15.41 -11.03
CA ILE A 90 -1.27 15.80 -11.96
C ILE A 90 -1.43 17.33 -11.96
N GLU A 91 -1.51 17.95 -10.79
CA GLU A 91 -1.65 19.40 -10.63
C GLU A 91 -0.48 20.15 -11.26
N LYS A 92 0.76 19.70 -11.02
CA LYS A 92 1.95 20.36 -11.58
C LYS A 92 2.01 20.23 -13.10
N VAL A 93 1.65 19.07 -13.66
CA VAL A 93 1.59 18.90 -15.13
C VAL A 93 0.51 19.79 -15.72
N ALA A 94 -0.68 19.86 -15.11
CA ALA A 94 -1.76 20.73 -15.57
C ALA A 94 -1.36 22.22 -15.49
N GLU A 95 -0.66 22.64 -14.43
CA GLU A 95 -0.14 24.00 -14.28
C GLU A 95 0.85 24.36 -15.40
N ILE A 96 1.73 23.44 -15.77
CA ILE A 96 2.70 23.65 -16.86
C ILE A 96 1.99 23.67 -18.21
N ALA A 97 1.06 22.73 -18.45
CA ALA A 97 0.34 22.64 -19.71
C ALA A 97 -0.54 23.87 -19.99
N ALA A 98 -1.08 24.52 -18.95
CA ALA A 98 -1.87 25.74 -19.08
C ALA A 98 -1.05 27.01 -19.37
N LYS A 99 0.29 26.92 -19.41
CA LYS A 99 1.18 28.06 -19.66
C LYS A 99 1.86 27.91 -21.02
N ARG A 100 1.76 28.93 -21.86
CA ARG A 100 2.40 28.97 -23.19
C ARG A 100 3.93 28.99 -23.14
N ASP A 101 4.48 29.66 -22.12
CA ASP A 101 5.92 29.74 -21.81
C ASP A 101 6.12 29.45 -20.30
N PRO A 102 6.24 28.18 -19.89
CA PRO A 102 6.38 27.80 -18.50
C PRO A 102 7.76 28.19 -17.95
N ASP A 103 7.76 28.71 -16.72
CA ASP A 103 8.99 28.98 -15.96
C ASP A 103 9.83 27.69 -15.83
N PRO A 104 11.13 27.70 -16.16
CA PRO A 104 12.04 26.58 -15.95
C PRO A 104 11.96 25.95 -14.55
N ASP A 105 11.68 26.76 -13.52
CA ASP A 105 11.55 26.27 -12.14
C ASP A 105 10.40 25.25 -11.99
N LEU A 106 9.32 25.37 -12.77
CA LEU A 106 8.20 24.42 -12.75
C LEU A 106 8.60 23.03 -13.25
N ILE A 107 9.53 22.97 -14.22
CA ILE A 107 10.06 21.71 -14.76
C ILE A 107 10.94 21.03 -13.73
N ASP A 108 11.75 21.80 -13.00
CA ASP A 108 12.58 21.26 -11.91
C ASP A 108 11.73 20.77 -10.74
N GLU A 109 10.67 21.49 -10.37
CA GLU A 109 9.68 21.01 -9.41
C GLU A 109 9.02 19.70 -9.86
N LEU A 110 8.65 19.58 -11.14
CA LEU A 110 8.08 18.36 -11.70
C LEU A 110 9.08 17.18 -11.64
N ARG A 111 10.37 17.42 -11.88
CA ARG A 111 11.43 16.40 -11.72
C ARG A 111 11.56 15.91 -10.28
N VAL A 112 11.44 16.82 -9.31
CA VAL A 112 11.43 16.47 -7.88
C VAL A 112 10.23 15.58 -7.56
N ILE A 113 9.05 15.88 -8.11
CA ILE A 113 7.86 15.01 -7.98
C ILE A 113 8.13 13.64 -8.59
N GLY A 114 8.82 13.57 -9.74
CA GLY A 114 9.27 12.30 -10.34
C GLY A 114 10.12 11.45 -9.38
N HIS A 115 11.03 12.07 -8.63
CA HIS A 115 11.80 11.37 -7.59
C HIS A 115 10.93 10.88 -6.43
N LYS A 116 9.93 11.66 -6.01
CA LYS A 116 8.96 11.24 -4.99
C LYS A 116 8.14 10.05 -5.46
N LEU A 117 7.70 10.04 -6.73
CA LEU A 117 7.02 8.90 -7.35
C LEU A 117 7.88 7.64 -7.32
N ALA A 118 9.18 7.75 -7.63
CA ALA A 118 10.08 6.59 -7.63
C ALA A 118 10.19 5.87 -6.27
N VAL A 119 9.86 6.54 -5.16
CA VAL A 119 9.89 5.95 -3.81
C VAL A 119 8.62 5.15 -3.50
N ILE A 120 7.47 5.56 -4.03
CA ILE A 120 6.15 5.10 -3.55
C ILE A 120 5.25 4.48 -4.63
N ALA A 121 5.56 4.73 -5.90
CA ALA A 121 4.71 4.37 -7.03
C ALA A 121 5.10 3.03 -7.66
N SER A 122 4.14 2.39 -8.33
CA SER A 122 4.45 1.19 -9.11
C SER A 122 5.33 1.51 -10.34
N PRO A 123 6.07 0.52 -10.87
CA PRO A 123 6.87 0.69 -12.09
C PRO A 123 6.05 1.22 -13.28
N GLU A 124 4.79 0.80 -13.40
CA GLU A 124 3.87 1.23 -14.45
C GLU A 124 3.56 2.73 -14.34
N VAL A 125 3.31 3.23 -13.12
CA VAL A 125 3.06 4.66 -12.87
C VAL A 125 4.30 5.49 -13.19
N ILE A 126 5.49 5.03 -12.79
CA ILE A 126 6.76 5.71 -13.08
C ILE A 126 6.97 5.81 -14.60
N LYS A 127 6.69 4.73 -15.33
CA LYS A 127 6.81 4.70 -16.79
C LYS A 127 5.83 5.66 -17.47
N SER A 128 4.57 5.70 -17.03
CA SER A 128 3.57 6.64 -17.55
C SER A 128 3.96 8.09 -17.24
N PHE A 129 4.51 8.36 -16.05
CA PHE A 129 4.99 9.70 -15.69
C PHE A 129 6.16 10.16 -16.55
N GLN A 130 7.13 9.28 -16.82
CA GLN A 130 8.23 9.58 -17.74
C GLN A 130 7.70 9.90 -19.14
N SER A 131 6.68 9.17 -19.61
CA SER A 131 6.06 9.46 -20.90
C SER A 131 5.37 10.83 -20.95
N VAL A 132 4.83 11.33 -19.83
CA VAL A 132 4.31 12.70 -19.71
C VAL A 132 5.46 13.71 -19.80
N LEU A 133 6.50 13.52 -18.98
CA LEU A 133 7.65 14.42 -18.93
C LEU A 133 8.34 14.53 -20.31
N ASP A 134 8.53 13.42 -21.01
CA ASP A 134 9.18 13.40 -22.33
C ASP A 134 8.38 14.15 -23.40
N ARG A 135 7.05 14.10 -23.35
CA ARG A 135 6.17 14.83 -24.28
C ARG A 135 6.16 16.32 -23.97
N LEU A 136 6.09 16.64 -22.68
CA LEU A 136 6.10 18.01 -22.20
C LEU A 136 7.44 18.70 -22.54
N LEU A 137 8.58 18.04 -22.30
CA LEU A 137 9.90 18.55 -22.69
C LEU A 137 10.08 18.66 -24.20
N ARG A 138 9.47 17.76 -24.99
CA ARG A 138 9.50 17.84 -26.45
C ARG A 138 8.75 19.06 -26.97
N GLY A 139 7.54 19.32 -26.48
CA GLY A 139 6.77 20.51 -26.87
C GLY A 139 7.45 21.82 -26.46
N LEU A 140 8.19 21.83 -25.35
CA LEU A 140 8.93 23.02 -24.90
C LEU A 140 10.23 23.29 -25.66
N ASN A 141 10.84 22.29 -26.29
CA ASN A 141 12.10 22.45 -26.99
C ASN A 141 12.01 23.40 -28.20
N ASP A 142 10.83 23.53 -28.79
CA ASP A 142 10.56 24.43 -29.92
C ASP A 142 10.19 25.86 -29.45
N GLY A 143 10.23 26.11 -28.13
CA GLY A 143 10.06 27.43 -27.51
C GLY A 143 8.62 27.88 -27.29
N ASN A 144 7.63 27.07 -27.66
CA ASN A 144 6.21 27.27 -27.34
C ASN A 144 5.50 25.92 -27.37
N LEU A 145 4.69 25.64 -26.34
CA LEU A 145 3.75 24.53 -26.41
C LEU A 145 2.67 24.86 -27.44
N THR A 146 2.53 24.06 -28.50
CA THR A 146 1.40 24.18 -29.43
C THR A 146 0.18 23.44 -28.87
N ASN A 147 -1.03 23.76 -29.34
CA ASN A 147 -2.24 23.04 -28.90
C ASN A 147 -2.16 21.53 -29.18
N ALA A 148 -1.47 21.12 -30.25
CA ALA A 148 -1.22 19.72 -30.55
C ALA A 148 -0.28 19.04 -29.53
N ASP A 149 0.73 19.76 -29.04
CA ASP A 149 1.62 19.26 -27.98
C ASP A 149 0.88 19.19 -26.64
N ALA A 150 0.04 20.18 -26.35
CA ALA A 150 -0.83 20.18 -25.17
C ALA A 150 -1.77 18.98 -25.18
N GLU A 151 -2.38 18.67 -26.33
CA GLU A 151 -3.24 17.50 -26.51
C GLU A 151 -2.49 16.19 -26.24
N GLU A 152 -1.27 16.03 -26.79
CA GLU A 152 -0.47 14.82 -26.58
C GLU A 152 -0.07 14.65 -25.10
N VAL A 153 0.27 15.75 -24.42
CA VAL A 153 0.56 15.77 -22.99
C VAL A 153 -0.67 15.39 -22.18
N MET A 154 -1.84 15.96 -22.47
CA MET A 154 -3.07 15.64 -21.73
C MET A 154 -3.50 14.18 -21.94
N HIS A 155 -3.31 13.62 -23.14
CA HIS A 155 -3.53 12.20 -23.37
C HIS A 155 -2.59 11.33 -22.51
N ALA A 156 -1.32 11.73 -22.38
CA ALA A 156 -0.35 11.08 -21.51
C ALA A 156 -0.76 11.16 -20.03
N VAL A 157 -1.30 12.30 -19.59
CA VAL A 157 -1.82 12.50 -18.23
C VAL A 157 -3.01 11.60 -17.96
N ALA A 158 -3.88 11.36 -18.94
CA ALA A 158 -4.98 10.42 -18.80
C ALA A 158 -4.47 8.99 -18.53
N GLU A 159 -3.47 8.53 -19.29
CA GLU A 159 -2.86 7.20 -19.06
C GLU A 159 -2.09 7.13 -17.73
N LEU A 160 -1.43 8.22 -17.32
CA LEU A 160 -0.83 8.33 -15.97
C LEU A 160 -1.89 8.18 -14.87
N THR A 161 -3.03 8.88 -15.01
CA THR A 161 -4.14 8.85 -14.05
C THR A 161 -4.76 7.46 -13.97
N LEU A 162 -4.89 6.75 -15.11
CA LEU A 162 -5.34 5.37 -15.14
C LEU A 162 -4.36 4.43 -14.42
N GLY A 163 -3.06 4.61 -14.65
CA GLY A 163 -1.99 3.88 -13.95
C GLY A 163 -2.06 4.11 -12.44
N MET A 164 -2.12 5.37 -12.00
CA MET A 164 -2.24 5.76 -10.59
C MET A 164 -3.47 5.15 -9.92
N ARG A 165 -4.63 5.23 -10.58
CA ARG A 165 -5.86 4.62 -10.08
C ARG A 165 -5.73 3.10 -9.96
N SER A 166 -5.18 2.44 -10.96
CA SER A 166 -4.98 0.99 -10.94
C SER A 166 -4.09 0.58 -9.76
N ASP A 167 -2.97 1.28 -9.59
CA ASP A 167 -2.01 1.03 -8.53
C ASP A 167 -2.64 1.24 -7.14
N MET A 168 -3.46 2.28 -6.95
CA MET A 168 -4.21 2.49 -5.71
C MET A 168 -5.27 1.40 -5.46
N LEU A 169 -5.97 0.92 -6.49
CA LEU A 169 -6.98 -0.13 -6.35
C LEU A 169 -6.37 -1.49 -6.04
N ASP A 170 -5.22 -1.80 -6.65
CA ASP A 170 -4.46 -3.03 -6.39
C ASP A 170 -3.99 -3.06 -4.91
N GLU A 171 -3.65 -1.91 -4.33
CA GLU A 171 -3.23 -1.78 -2.92
C GLU A 171 -4.36 -2.00 -1.89
N ILE A 172 -5.61 -1.70 -2.28
CA ILE A 172 -6.82 -1.94 -1.46
C ILE A 172 -7.44 -3.32 -1.79
N GLY A 173 -6.97 -4.01 -2.83
CA GLY A 173 -7.53 -5.30 -3.29
C GLY A 173 -8.91 -5.14 -3.93
N SER A 174 -9.19 -3.98 -4.52
CA SER A 174 -10.47 -3.66 -5.15
C SER A 174 -10.44 -3.96 -6.64
N ALA A 175 -11.54 -4.49 -7.19
CA ALA A 175 -11.62 -4.86 -8.60
C ALA A 175 -11.58 -3.62 -9.53
N LYS A 176 -10.84 -3.73 -10.65
CA LYS A 176 -10.79 -2.71 -11.69
C LYS A 176 -12.17 -2.55 -12.34
N ASN A 177 -12.68 -1.33 -12.38
CA ASN A 177 -13.96 -0.98 -13.01
C ASN A 177 -13.70 -0.20 -14.32
N ASP A 178 -14.21 -0.73 -15.43
CA ASP A 178 -14.04 -0.22 -16.80
C ASP A 178 -14.73 1.13 -17.04
N THR A 179 -15.86 1.39 -16.38
CA THR A 179 -16.63 2.64 -16.54
C THR A 179 -15.82 3.87 -16.14
N ALA A 180 -14.97 3.74 -15.13
CA ALA A 180 -14.12 4.85 -14.68
C ALA A 180 -13.02 5.19 -15.70
N GLN A 181 -12.57 4.22 -16.51
CA GLN A 181 -11.56 4.49 -17.53
C GLN A 181 -12.10 5.43 -18.61
N GLU A 182 -13.33 5.17 -19.05
CA GLU A 182 -14.01 5.99 -20.05
C GLU A 182 -14.27 7.41 -19.54
N LEU A 183 -14.66 7.55 -18.27
CA LEU A 183 -14.89 8.86 -17.65
C LEU A 183 -13.60 9.69 -17.52
N ILE A 184 -12.47 9.07 -17.17
CA ILE A 184 -11.17 9.77 -17.09
C ILE A 184 -10.74 10.27 -18.47
N ARG A 185 -10.84 9.42 -19.50
CA ARG A 185 -10.52 9.82 -20.88
C ARG A 185 -11.44 10.94 -21.38
N ARG A 186 -12.72 10.89 -21.04
CA ARG A 186 -13.67 11.95 -21.38
C ARG A 186 -13.35 13.28 -20.69
N ASN A 187 -12.97 13.26 -19.42
CA ASN A 187 -12.59 14.46 -18.68
C ASN A 187 -11.33 15.10 -19.29
N SER A 188 -10.32 14.30 -19.63
CA SER A 188 -9.12 14.77 -20.33
C SER A 188 -9.46 15.51 -21.63
N ARG A 189 -10.35 14.95 -22.46
CA ARG A 189 -10.84 15.60 -23.70
C ARG A 189 -11.68 16.85 -23.46
N GLN A 190 -12.24 17.02 -22.27
CA GLN A 190 -13.03 18.20 -21.94
C GLN A 190 -12.13 19.36 -21.49
N MET A 191 -11.02 19.08 -20.78
CA MET A 191 -10.02 20.10 -20.46
C MET A 191 -9.37 20.66 -21.73
N GLU A 192 -9.11 19.80 -22.72
CA GLU A 192 -8.65 20.19 -24.07
C GLU A 192 -9.55 21.27 -24.71
N ARG A 193 -10.87 21.08 -24.69
CA ARG A 193 -11.83 22.02 -25.31
C ARG A 193 -11.96 23.36 -24.59
N LEU A 194 -11.56 23.45 -23.33
CA LEU A 194 -11.62 24.72 -22.59
C LEU A 194 -10.52 25.67 -23.04
N ASP A 195 -9.35 25.13 -23.44
CA ASP A 195 -8.22 25.90 -23.94
C ASP A 195 -8.50 26.48 -25.35
N ASP A 196 -9.11 25.67 -26.23
CA ASP A 196 -9.51 26.11 -27.58
C ASP A 196 -10.54 27.26 -27.59
N LEU A 197 -11.31 27.42 -26.51
CA LEU A 197 -12.34 28.47 -26.39
C LEU A 197 -11.76 29.83 -25.98
N ASP A 198 -10.59 29.87 -25.36
CA ASP A 198 -9.91 31.11 -24.98
C ASP A 198 -9.09 31.71 -26.14
N GLU A 199 -8.92 30.97 -27.25
CA GLU A 199 -8.25 31.41 -28.48
C GLU A 199 -9.21 31.95 -29.58
N ALA A 200 -10.53 31.95 -29.35
CA ALA A 200 -11.58 32.40 -30.31
C ALA A 200 -12.13 33.80 -30.01
#